data_AF-A0A2K9C003-F1
#
_entry.id   AF-A0A2K9C003-F1
#
_cell.length_a   1.000
_cell.length_b   1.000
_cell.length_c   1.000
_cell.angle_alpha   90.00
_cell.angle_beta   90.00
_cell.angle_gamma   90.00
#
_symmetry.space_group_name_H-M   'P 1'
#
loop_
_entity.id
_entity.type
_entity.pdbx_description
1 polymer ?
#
loop_
_entity_poly.entity_id
_entity_poly.type
_entity_poly.pdbx_seq_one_letter_code
_entity_poly.pdbx_strand_id
1 'polypeptide(L)'
;MRLQSLLALTAAGALLLPMAAQADWPAGKKDAYMQQCVQVATQQGVSAKDADTHCKCGAQAIEKNFSKAEIEDLDSKDGVDAKLMQKAQTVVKQACTTKG
;
A
#
# COMPACT_ATOMS: atom_id res chain seq x y z
N MET A 1 14.15 -39.68 27.30
CA MET A 1 13.30 -40.30 26.24
C MET A 1 13.19 -39.32 25.09
N ARG A 2 13.49 -39.78 23.87
CA ARG A 2 13.38 -39.03 22.62
C ARG A 2 11.94 -39.12 22.12
N LEU A 3 11.31 -38.00 21.78
CA LEU A 3 10.19 -37.94 20.85
C LEU A 3 10.66 -37.00 19.73
N GLN A 4 11.15 -37.52 18.60
CA GLN A 4 10.42 -38.13 17.49
C GLN A 4 9.50 -37.14 16.76
N SER A 5 9.77 -37.06 15.45
CA SER A 5 8.86 -36.69 14.37
C SER A 5 8.78 -35.19 14.07
N LEU A 6 9.60 -34.69 13.14
CA LEU A 6 9.30 -34.69 11.68
C LEU A 6 7.95 -34.03 11.37
N LEU A 7 7.96 -32.70 11.29
CA LEU A 7 7.03 -31.96 10.45
C LEU A 7 7.84 -31.01 9.58
N ALA A 8 8.42 -31.58 8.52
CA ALA A 8 8.81 -30.82 7.33
C ALA A 8 7.50 -30.44 6.62
N LEU A 9 7.00 -29.23 6.89
CA LEU A 9 5.85 -28.70 6.16
C LEU A 9 6.38 -28.11 4.84
N THR A 10 6.32 -28.90 3.79
CA THR A 10 6.55 -28.49 2.41
C THR A 10 5.39 -27.62 1.93
N ALA A 11 5.44 -26.32 2.22
CA ALA A 11 4.58 -25.35 1.54
C ALA A 11 5.26 -24.87 0.25
N ALA A 12 5.28 -25.71 -0.78
CA ALA A 12 5.53 -25.26 -2.15
C ALA A 12 4.25 -24.60 -2.68
N GLY A 13 3.85 -23.49 -2.05
CA GLY A 13 2.80 -22.60 -2.53
C GLY A 13 3.41 -21.54 -3.44
N ALA A 14 3.98 -21.96 -4.57
CA ALA A 14 4.19 -21.03 -5.67
C ALA A 14 2.81 -20.74 -6.27
N LEU A 15 2.07 -19.85 -5.62
CA LEU A 15 0.97 -19.14 -6.22
C LEU A 15 1.56 -18.43 -7.45
N LEU A 16 1.37 -19.05 -8.61
CA LEU A 16 1.44 -18.40 -9.92
C LEU A 16 0.28 -17.41 -9.95
N LEU A 17 0.40 -16.30 -9.21
CA LEU A 17 -0.48 -15.17 -9.40
C LEU A 17 -0.13 -14.60 -10.78
N PRO A 18 -1.13 -14.52 -11.69
CA PRO A 18 -0.95 -13.91 -12.99
C PRO A 18 -0.33 -12.53 -12.80
N MET A 19 0.67 -12.23 -13.64
CA MET A 19 1.22 -10.91 -13.92
C MET A 19 0.40 -9.80 -13.26
N ALA A 20 0.95 -9.22 -12.19
CA ALA A 20 0.41 -8.01 -11.59
C ALA A 20 0.29 -6.96 -12.70
N ALA A 21 -0.88 -6.89 -13.31
CA ALA A 21 -1.29 -5.76 -14.12
C ALA A 21 -1.09 -4.56 -13.21
N GLN A 22 -0.16 -3.69 -13.59
CA GLN A 22 0.07 -2.43 -12.88
C GLN A 22 -1.30 -1.82 -12.62
N ALA A 23 -1.63 -1.62 -11.35
CA ALA A 23 -3.01 -1.37 -10.99
C ALA A 23 -3.44 -0.01 -11.49
N ASP A 24 -4.43 0.01 -12.36
CA ASP A 24 -5.27 1.19 -12.47
C ASP A 24 -6.05 1.33 -11.16
N TRP A 25 -6.01 2.53 -10.61
CA TRP A 25 -6.86 2.90 -9.49
C TRP A 25 -8.32 2.61 -9.85
N PRO A 26 -9.12 1.99 -8.96
CA PRO A 26 -10.55 1.90 -9.18
C PRO A 26 -11.14 3.31 -9.36
N ALA A 27 -12.21 3.40 -10.17
CA ALA A 27 -12.78 4.69 -10.54
C ALA A 27 -13.07 5.57 -9.31
N GLY A 28 -12.56 6.81 -9.33
CA GLY A 28 -12.71 7.78 -8.25
C GLY A 28 -11.86 7.55 -6.99
N LYS A 29 -11.22 6.38 -6.82
CA LYS A 29 -10.44 6.07 -5.62
C LYS A 29 -9.14 6.88 -5.52
N LYS A 30 -8.50 7.17 -6.67
CA LYS A 30 -7.30 8.02 -6.69
C LYS A 30 -7.59 9.43 -6.19
N ASP A 31 -8.69 10.01 -6.64
CA ASP A 31 -9.09 11.35 -6.23
C ASP A 31 -9.49 11.39 -4.76
N ALA A 32 -10.23 10.37 -4.28
CA ALA A 32 -10.56 10.23 -2.85
C ALA A 32 -9.30 10.12 -1.99
N TYR A 33 -8.33 9.28 -2.38
CA TYR A 33 -7.04 9.16 -1.73
C TYR A 33 -6.31 10.51 -1.68
N MET A 34 -6.22 11.22 -2.81
CA MET A 34 -5.56 12.52 -2.89
C MET A 34 -6.21 13.55 -1.96
N GLN A 35 -7.55 13.63 -1.97
CA GLN A 35 -8.30 14.53 -1.09
C GLN A 35 -8.04 14.22 0.38
N GLN A 36 -8.16 12.95 0.79
CA GLN A 36 -7.95 12.53 2.17
C GLN A 36 -6.49 12.77 2.62
N CYS A 37 -5.52 12.38 1.79
CA CYS A 37 -4.11 12.56 2.10
C CYS A 37 -3.74 14.04 2.27
N VAL A 38 -4.16 14.90 1.33
CA VAL A 38 -3.87 16.35 1.41
C VAL A 38 -4.58 16.98 2.60
N GLN A 39 -5.84 16.63 2.84
CA GLN A 39 -6.59 17.12 3.99
C GLN A 39 -5.90 16.74 5.31
N VAL A 40 -5.52 15.48 5.48
CA VAL A 40 -4.86 15.01 6.72
C VAL A 40 -3.49 15.64 6.89
N ALA A 41 -2.69 15.74 5.83
CA ALA A 41 -1.36 16.37 5.88
C ALA A 41 -1.44 17.86 6.24
N THR A 42 -2.39 18.59 5.65
CA THR A 42 -2.58 20.01 5.96
C THR A 42 -3.10 20.23 7.38
N GLN A 43 -3.95 19.34 7.91
CA GLN A 43 -4.34 19.33 9.33
C GLN A 43 -3.15 19.09 10.28
N GLN A 44 -2.10 18.44 9.79
CA GLN A 44 -0.84 18.23 10.52
C GLN A 44 0.17 19.39 10.34
N GLY A 45 -0.23 20.49 9.71
CA GLY A 45 0.60 21.68 9.51
C GLY A 45 1.53 21.62 8.30
N VAL A 46 1.40 20.61 7.43
CA VAL A 46 2.11 20.57 6.15
C VAL A 46 1.47 21.59 5.19
N SER A 47 2.28 22.32 4.42
CA SER A 47 1.74 23.25 3.42
C SER A 47 0.91 22.49 2.38
N ALA A 48 -0.14 23.11 1.84
CA ALA A 48 -0.98 22.47 0.82
C ALA A 48 -0.17 22.00 -0.41
N LYS A 49 0.89 22.75 -0.77
CA LYS A 49 1.79 22.41 -1.88
C LYS A 49 2.64 21.17 -1.58
N ASP A 50 3.23 21.10 -0.39
CA ASP A 50 4.06 19.97 0.01
C ASP A 50 3.21 18.72 0.26
N ALA A 51 2.02 18.90 0.82
CA ALA A 51 1.01 17.87 0.97
C ALA A 51 0.61 17.29 -0.40
N ASP A 52 0.22 18.12 -1.37
CA ASP A 52 -0.11 17.68 -2.72
C ASP A 52 1.06 16.92 -3.38
N THR A 53 2.27 17.46 -3.25
CA THR A 53 3.48 16.83 -3.81
C THR A 53 3.72 15.44 -3.21
N HIS A 54 3.64 15.32 -1.88
CA HIS A 54 3.84 14.04 -1.19
C HIS A 54 2.72 13.04 -1.49
N CYS A 55 1.46 13.47 -1.44
CA CYS A 55 0.31 12.62 -1.74
C CYS A 55 0.32 12.14 -3.18
N LYS A 56 0.70 12.99 -4.14
CA LYS A 56 0.85 12.58 -5.54
C LYS A 56 1.94 11.52 -5.71
N CYS A 57 3.07 11.68 -5.00
CA CYS A 57 4.10 10.64 -4.98
C CYS A 57 3.56 9.33 -4.38
N GLY A 58 2.84 9.40 -3.27
CA GLY A 58 2.22 8.23 -2.63
C GLY A 58 1.26 7.51 -3.56
N ALA A 59 0.39 8.26 -4.25
CA ALA A 59 -0.56 7.70 -5.22
C ALA A 59 0.16 6.96 -6.36
N GLN A 60 1.23 7.54 -6.90
CA GLN A 60 2.04 6.92 -7.95
C GLN A 60 2.81 5.70 -7.45
N ALA A 61 3.29 5.72 -6.22
CA ALA A 61 3.99 4.59 -5.62
C ALA A 61 3.03 3.41 -5.40
N ILE A 62 1.80 3.69 -4.94
CA ILE A 62 0.74 2.69 -4.79
C ILE A 62 0.36 2.09 -6.15
N GLU A 63 0.10 2.92 -7.16
CA GLU A 63 -0.25 2.50 -8.53
C GLU A 63 0.79 1.53 -9.14
N LYS A 64 2.07 1.74 -8.83
CA LYS A 64 3.17 0.91 -9.36
C LYS A 64 3.40 -0.41 -8.62
N ASN A 65 3.01 -0.52 -7.35
CA ASN A 65 3.45 -1.62 -6.47
C ASN A 65 2.30 -2.47 -5.89
N PHE A 66 1.06 -2.08 -6.16
CA PHE A 66 -0.13 -2.73 -5.66
C PHE A 66 -0.98 -3.19 -6.83
N SER A 67 -1.73 -4.26 -6.59
CA SER A 67 -2.82 -4.70 -7.47
C SER A 67 -4.09 -3.90 -7.18
N LYS A 68 -5.04 -3.91 -8.13
CA LYS A 68 -6.33 -3.22 -7.95
C LYS A 68 -7.07 -3.70 -6.69
N ALA A 69 -7.05 -5.00 -6.42
CA ALA A 69 -7.67 -5.59 -5.24
C ALA A 69 -7.01 -5.12 -3.94
N GLU A 70 -5.68 -5.02 -3.90
CA GLU A 70 -4.97 -4.46 -2.75
C GLU A 70 -5.29 -2.97 -2.55
N ILE A 71 -5.45 -2.19 -3.63
CA ILE A 71 -5.87 -0.78 -3.54
C ILE A 71 -7.29 -0.65 -3.00
N GLU A 72 -8.20 -1.53 -3.41
CA GLU A 72 -9.57 -1.59 -2.87
C GLU A 72 -9.57 -1.94 -1.38
N ASP A 73 -8.73 -2.89 -0.96
CA ASP A 73 -8.60 -3.31 0.44
C ASP A 73 -7.95 -2.24 1.32
N LEU A 74 -7.00 -1.45 0.78
CA LEU A 74 -6.42 -0.28 1.46
C LEU A 74 -7.47 0.81 1.78
N ASP A 75 -8.58 0.85 1.03
CA ASP A 75 -9.70 1.80 1.23
C ASP A 75 -10.90 1.15 1.94
N SER A 76 -10.71 -0.05 2.51
CA SER A 76 -11.76 -0.76 3.25
C SER A 76 -12.24 0.03 4.49
N LYS A 77 -13.55 0.03 4.70
CA LYS A 77 -14.18 0.60 5.91
C LYS A 77 -14.21 -0.36 7.10
N ASP A 78 -14.00 -1.64 6.85
CA ASP A 78 -14.05 -2.70 7.86
C ASP A 78 -12.69 -2.95 8.52
N GLY A 79 -11.70 -2.10 8.20
CA GLY A 79 -10.31 -2.24 8.59
C GLY A 79 -9.46 -2.77 7.44
N VAL A 80 -8.15 -2.54 7.56
CA VAL A 80 -7.16 -2.94 6.57
C VAL A 80 -6.21 -3.94 7.21
N ASP A 81 -5.82 -4.98 6.47
CA ASP A 81 -4.82 -5.93 6.93
C ASP A 81 -3.50 -5.21 7.30
N ALA A 82 -2.94 -5.56 8.46
CA ALA A 82 -1.78 -4.88 9.01
C ALA A 82 -0.53 -5.02 8.11
N LYS A 83 -0.37 -6.18 7.45
CA LYS A 83 0.76 -6.42 6.54
C LYS A 83 0.58 -5.63 5.24
N LEU A 84 -0.65 -5.53 4.73
CA LEU A 84 -0.96 -4.69 3.59
C LEU A 84 -0.69 -3.21 3.90
N MET A 85 -1.09 -2.73 5.08
CA MET A 85 -0.83 -1.36 5.50
C MET A 85 0.67 -1.08 5.71
N GLN A 86 1.40 -2.03 6.30
CA GLN A 86 2.85 -1.93 6.44
C GLN A 86 3.55 -1.89 5.07
N LYS A 87 3.08 -2.67 4.09
CA LYS A 87 3.58 -2.62 2.70
C LYS A 87 3.36 -1.22 2.11
N ALA A 88 2.16 -0.64 2.26
CA ALA A 88 1.85 0.70 1.74
C ALA A 88 2.78 1.76 2.34
N GLN A 89 2.92 1.78 3.67
CA GLN A 89 3.82 2.70 4.35
C GLN A 89 5.27 2.54 3.90
N THR A 90 5.74 1.31 3.74
CA THR A 90 7.11 1.01 3.30
C THR A 90 7.36 1.53 1.88
N VAL A 91 6.46 1.22 0.96
CA VAL A 91 6.56 1.64 -0.45
C VAL A 91 6.53 3.16 -0.57
N VAL A 92 5.57 3.82 0.09
CA VAL A 92 5.47 5.29 0.07
C VAL A 92 6.70 5.92 0.68
N LYS A 93 7.19 5.42 1.83
CA LYS A 93 8.42 5.92 2.46
C LYS A 93 9.63 5.78 1.55
N GLN A 94 9.79 4.65 0.86
CA GLN A 94 10.92 4.41 -0.04
C GLN A 94 10.86 5.28 -1.30
N ALA A 95 9.66 5.50 -1.84
CA ALA A 95 9.47 6.26 -3.07
C ALA A 95 9.44 7.79 -2.86
N CYS A 96 8.98 8.23 -1.68
CA CYS A 96 8.57 9.61 -1.42
C CYS A 96 9.35 10.27 -0.28
N THR A 97 10.56 9.79 0.01
CA THR A 97 11.48 10.52 0.87
C THR A 97 11.76 11.88 0.25
N THR A 98 11.33 12.94 0.95
CA THR A 98 11.84 14.28 0.73
C THR A 98 13.36 14.21 0.87
N LYS A 99 14.09 14.41 -0.22
CA LYS A 99 15.49 14.82 -0.11
C LYS A 99 15.44 16.15 0.64
N GLY A 100 15.75 16.10 1.93
CA GLY A 100 15.89 17.28 2.77
C GLY A 100 16.98 18.20 2.25
#